data_AF-A0A2U1MY41-F1
#
_entry.id   AF-A0A2U1MY41-F1
#
_cell.length_a   1.000
_cell.length_b   1.000
_cell.length_c   1.000
_cell.angle_alpha   90.00
_cell.angle_beta   90.00
_cell.angle_gamma   90.00
#
_symmetry.space_group_name_H-M   'P 1'
#
loop_
_entity.id
_entity.type
_entity.pdbx_description
1 polymer ?
#
loop_
_entity_poly.entity_id
_entity_poly.type
_entity_poly.pdbx_seq_one_letter_code
_entity_poly.pdbx_strand_id
1 'polypeptide(L)'
;MGCQIHSSHPQILFKIPISKSPYSHIQTKFQSRTAIALSSSYNQEPSISISTRTQEQDRKPDVYSVKFKTLGDCKLGISRYPDFEYNAQGGEGSGIGKEMVGVDFNGETSVDFDVKTLYIPSLSTATTKFLGLPLPPFLKIEIVPEIFRGIINLESGKVDLKFKARFWFSVGSIYKAPPLMVETLLTSEESKGTVRSGTGNRLDEHGRCKLVGVATVEQIDDFLMNSFLDLPNECLAILNATITFSKD
;
A
#
# COMPACT_ATOMS: atom_id res chain seq x y z
N MET A 1 7.99 -20.69 67.17
CA MET A 1 6.60 -20.89 66.72
C MET A 1 6.49 -20.33 65.32
N GLY A 2 6.34 -21.20 64.31
CA GLY A 2 6.35 -20.80 62.91
C GLY A 2 4.97 -20.35 62.44
N CYS A 3 4.88 -19.15 61.88
CA CYS A 3 3.66 -18.68 61.22
C CYS A 3 3.68 -19.14 59.76
N GLN A 4 2.78 -20.06 59.43
CA GLN A 4 2.40 -20.42 58.06
C GLN A 4 1.56 -19.29 57.46
N ILE A 5 1.96 -18.77 56.31
CA ILE A 5 1.11 -17.90 55.49
C ILE A 5 0.55 -18.76 54.36
N HIS A 6 -0.76 -18.95 54.38
CA HIS A 6 -1.53 -19.59 53.32
C HIS A 6 -1.47 -18.73 52.05
N SER A 7 -0.92 -19.31 50.97
CA SER A 7 -1.00 -18.77 49.62
C SER A 7 -2.32 -19.22 48.97
N SER A 8 -3.26 -18.30 48.80
CA SER A 8 -4.46 -18.50 47.99
C SER A 8 -4.18 -18.15 46.52
N HIS A 9 -4.12 -19.19 45.68
CA HIS A 9 -4.29 -19.07 44.23
C HIS A 9 -5.69 -18.58 43.87
N PRO A 10 -5.83 -17.72 42.87
CA PRO A 10 -6.96 -17.76 41.96
C PRO A 10 -6.50 -18.19 40.56
N GLN A 11 -6.92 -19.40 40.18
CA GLN A 11 -6.94 -19.88 38.80
C GLN A 11 -8.07 -19.13 38.07
N ILE A 12 -7.72 -18.15 37.22
CA ILE A 12 -8.68 -17.55 36.30
C ILE A 12 -8.30 -17.94 34.88
N LEU A 13 -8.91 -19.03 34.43
CA LEU A 13 -8.84 -19.60 33.10
C LEU A 13 -9.75 -18.78 32.16
N PHE A 14 -9.27 -17.68 31.59
CA PHE A 14 -9.97 -17.01 30.49
C PHE A 14 -9.68 -17.74 29.17
N LYS A 15 -10.66 -18.52 28.71
CA LYS A 15 -10.72 -19.07 27.35
C LYS A 15 -10.97 -17.93 26.37
N ILE A 16 -9.99 -17.64 25.52
CA ILE A 16 -10.15 -16.72 24.38
C ILE A 16 -10.64 -17.55 23.17
N PRO A 17 -11.74 -17.16 22.50
CA PRO A 17 -12.10 -17.74 21.21
C PRO A 17 -11.16 -17.20 20.12
N ILE A 18 -10.41 -18.10 19.49
CA ILE A 18 -9.65 -17.82 18.27
C ILE A 18 -10.66 -17.66 17.12
N SER A 19 -10.97 -16.42 16.75
CA SER A 19 -11.67 -16.12 15.50
C SER A 19 -10.68 -16.25 14.34
N LYS A 20 -10.90 -17.26 13.48
CA LYS A 20 -10.15 -17.47 12.24
C LYS A 20 -10.72 -16.57 11.15
N SER A 21 -9.89 -15.72 10.55
CA SER A 21 -10.22 -14.97 9.33
C SER A 21 -10.39 -15.91 8.13
N PRO A 22 -11.42 -15.72 7.29
CA PRO A 22 -11.61 -16.51 6.09
C PRO A 22 -10.84 -15.88 4.93
N TYR A 23 -9.59 -16.29 4.74
CA TYR A 23 -8.92 -16.13 3.44
C TYR A 23 -8.41 -17.50 3.01
N SER A 24 -9.26 -18.18 2.26
CA SER A 24 -8.94 -19.43 1.58
C SER A 24 -7.93 -19.16 0.47
N HIS A 25 -6.78 -19.80 0.62
CA HIS A 25 -5.75 -19.92 -0.40
C HIS A 25 -6.31 -20.54 -1.68
N ILE A 26 -6.30 -19.77 -2.77
CA ILE A 26 -6.34 -20.31 -4.13
C ILE A 26 -4.97 -20.94 -4.38
N GLN A 27 -4.88 -22.26 -4.22
CA GLN A 27 -3.78 -23.07 -4.74
C GLN A 27 -4.22 -23.69 -6.07
N THR A 28 -3.79 -23.12 -7.19
CA THR A 28 -3.89 -23.79 -8.49
C THR A 28 -2.67 -24.68 -8.69
N LYS A 29 -2.83 -25.97 -8.37
CA LYS A 29 -1.93 -27.04 -8.82
C LYS A 29 -2.13 -27.24 -10.33
N PHE A 30 -1.18 -26.76 -11.14
CA PHE A 30 -1.04 -27.22 -12.52
C PHE A 30 -0.41 -28.61 -12.49
N GLN A 31 -1.25 -29.65 -12.60
CA GLN A 31 -0.82 -30.99 -12.95
C GLN A 31 -1.12 -31.23 -14.43
N SER A 32 -0.06 -31.20 -15.22
CA SER A 32 -0.04 -31.59 -16.62
C SER A 32 -0.43 -33.05 -16.75
N ARG A 33 -1.60 -33.35 -17.30
CA ARG A 33 -1.93 -34.67 -17.84
C ARG A 33 -1.90 -34.60 -19.36
N THR A 34 -0.81 -35.12 -19.91
CA THR A 34 -0.65 -35.45 -21.32
C THR A 34 -1.66 -36.56 -21.67
N ALA A 35 -2.63 -36.26 -22.54
CA ALA A 35 -3.49 -37.28 -23.15
C ALA A 35 -2.97 -37.57 -24.57
N ILE A 36 -2.57 -38.82 -24.79
CA ILE A 36 -2.21 -39.36 -26.10
C ILE A 36 -3.52 -39.76 -26.79
N ALA A 37 -3.75 -39.23 -27.99
CA ALA A 37 -4.87 -39.59 -28.86
C ALA A 37 -4.50 -40.76 -29.79
N LEU A 38 -5.44 -41.68 -30.00
CA LEU A 38 -5.46 -42.66 -31.08
C LEU A 38 -6.80 -42.57 -31.82
N SER A 39 -6.72 -42.79 -33.12
CA SER A 39 -7.55 -42.32 -34.23
C SER A 39 -8.78 -43.17 -34.62
N SER A 40 -9.52 -42.63 -35.61
CA SER A 40 -10.48 -43.26 -36.56
C SER A 40 -11.97 -43.12 -36.17
N SER A 41 -12.95 -42.86 -37.06
CA SER A 41 -13.03 -42.62 -38.51
C SER A 41 -14.38 -41.97 -38.88
N TYR A 42 -14.40 -41.31 -40.05
CA TYR A 42 -15.48 -40.72 -40.87
C TYR A 42 -16.97 -41.11 -40.65
N ASN A 43 -17.85 -40.09 -40.73
CA ASN A 43 -18.95 -39.99 -41.72
C ASN A 43 -19.58 -38.57 -41.74
N GLN A 44 -20.03 -38.14 -42.93
CA GLN A 44 -20.56 -36.82 -43.32
C GLN A 44 -22.09 -36.70 -43.19
N GLU A 45 -22.63 -35.51 -42.91
CA GLU A 45 -23.68 -34.77 -43.67
C GLU A 45 -24.17 -33.46 -42.94
N PRO A 46 -24.89 -32.50 -43.59
CA PRO A 46 -24.49 -31.09 -43.60
C PRO A 46 -25.33 -30.06 -42.79
N SER A 47 -24.61 -29.00 -42.39
CA SER A 47 -24.95 -27.58 -42.11
C SER A 47 -26.40 -27.10 -41.89
N ILE A 48 -26.66 -26.54 -40.70
CA ILE A 48 -27.25 -25.19 -40.55
C ILE A 48 -26.47 -24.40 -39.49
N SER A 49 -26.01 -23.24 -39.91
CA SER A 49 -25.08 -22.34 -39.25
C SER A 49 -25.74 -21.55 -38.13
N ILE A 50 -25.29 -21.76 -36.89
CA ILE A 50 -25.34 -20.73 -35.84
C ILE A 50 -23.89 -20.47 -35.44
N SER A 51 -23.21 -19.66 -36.24
CA SER A 51 -21.92 -19.10 -35.85
C SER A 51 -22.19 -17.95 -34.88
N THR A 52 -22.43 -18.28 -33.61
CA THR A 52 -22.11 -17.36 -32.52
C THR A 52 -20.60 -17.23 -32.54
N ARG A 53 -20.09 -16.28 -33.34
CA ARG A 53 -18.71 -15.82 -33.21
C ARG A 53 -18.63 -15.09 -31.86
N THR A 54 -18.37 -15.84 -30.81
CA THR A 54 -17.68 -15.27 -29.65
C THR A 54 -16.30 -14.88 -30.15
N GLN A 55 -16.18 -13.65 -30.64
CA GLN A 55 -14.89 -13.00 -30.75
C GLN A 55 -14.43 -12.72 -29.32
N GLU A 56 -13.92 -13.74 -28.65
CA GLU A 56 -12.85 -13.57 -27.68
C GLU A 56 -11.63 -13.14 -28.51
N GLN A 57 -11.66 -11.88 -28.91
CA GLN A 57 -10.52 -11.24 -29.54
C GLN A 57 -9.50 -11.11 -28.42
N ASP A 58 -8.41 -11.87 -28.51
CA ASP A 58 -7.16 -11.70 -27.75
C ASP A 58 -6.73 -10.23 -27.85
N ARG A 59 -7.34 -9.36 -27.04
CA ARG A 59 -6.90 -7.99 -26.86
C ARG A 59 -5.65 -8.09 -26.03
N LYS A 60 -4.49 -7.91 -26.67
CA LYS A 60 -3.24 -7.68 -25.97
C LYS A 60 -3.50 -6.53 -24.98
N PRO A 61 -3.19 -6.70 -23.68
CA PRO A 61 -3.46 -5.67 -22.70
C PRO A 61 -2.68 -4.41 -23.06
N ASP A 62 -3.35 -3.26 -23.05
CA ASP A 62 -2.71 -1.98 -23.26
C ASP A 62 -1.66 -1.78 -22.15
N VAL A 63 -0.44 -1.42 -22.57
CA VAL A 63 0.67 -1.11 -21.68
C VAL A 63 0.84 0.40 -21.69
N TYR A 64 0.96 0.99 -20.50
CA TYR A 64 1.07 2.43 -20.29
C TYR A 64 2.37 2.74 -19.57
N SER A 65 3.03 3.84 -19.94
CA SER A 65 3.96 4.50 -19.03
C SER A 65 3.15 5.28 -18.00
N VAL A 66 3.50 5.12 -16.72
CA VAL A 66 2.83 5.80 -15.61
C VAL A 66 3.82 6.70 -14.91
N LYS A 67 3.45 7.96 -14.72
CA LYS A 67 4.23 8.94 -13.95
C LYS A 67 3.51 9.31 -12.68
N PHE A 68 4.24 9.31 -11.59
CA PHE A 68 3.79 9.74 -10.27
C PHE A 68 4.57 10.98 -9.87
N LYS A 69 3.89 11.99 -9.30
CA LYS A 69 4.53 13.12 -8.64
C LYS A 69 3.79 13.48 -7.38
N THR A 70 4.53 13.77 -6.32
CA THR A 70 3.96 14.24 -5.06
C THR A 70 3.73 15.75 -5.08
N LEU A 71 2.73 16.21 -4.34
CA LEU A 71 2.34 17.61 -4.25
C LEU A 71 2.57 18.15 -2.83
N GLY A 72 2.16 19.41 -2.61
CA GLY A 72 2.14 20.02 -1.29
C GLY A 72 0.96 19.56 -0.45
N ASP A 73 0.75 20.21 0.69
CA ASP A 73 -0.41 20.01 1.57
C ASP A 73 -0.65 18.56 2.00
N CYS A 74 0.42 17.77 2.05
CA CYS A 74 0.41 16.42 2.58
C CYS A 74 0.44 16.46 4.11
N LYS A 75 0.10 15.34 4.74
CA LYS A 75 0.23 15.19 6.18
C LYS A 75 0.84 13.84 6.53
N LEU A 76 1.60 13.83 7.60
CA LEU A 76 2.07 12.61 8.24
C LEU A 76 1.74 12.70 9.71
N GLY A 77 1.43 11.59 10.34
CA GLY A 77 1.29 11.57 11.78
C GLY A 77 1.55 10.19 12.33
N ILE A 78 1.90 10.14 13.61
CA ILE A 78 2.27 8.93 14.31
C ILE A 78 1.91 9.05 15.78
N SER A 79 1.39 7.98 16.36
CA SER A 79 1.00 7.93 17.76
C SER A 79 0.03 9.06 18.13
N ARG A 80 0.20 9.65 19.31
CA ARG A 80 -0.56 10.78 19.86
C ARG A 80 -0.10 12.16 19.37
N TYR A 81 0.94 12.22 18.53
CA TYR A 81 1.42 13.50 18.02
C TYR A 81 0.37 14.12 17.08
N PRO A 82 0.16 15.44 17.15
CA PRO A 82 -0.53 16.17 16.10
C PRO A 82 0.06 15.84 14.72
N ASP A 83 -0.78 15.89 13.69
CA ASP A 83 -0.31 15.66 12.34
C ASP A 83 0.66 16.76 11.90
N PHE A 84 1.75 16.32 11.28
CA PHE A 84 2.77 17.14 10.66
C PHE A 84 2.28 17.57 9.29
N GLU A 85 2.29 18.88 9.02
CA GLU A 85 2.13 19.38 7.66
C GLU A 85 3.39 19.05 6.87
N TYR A 86 3.22 18.54 5.65
CA TYR A 86 4.31 18.06 4.84
C TYR A 86 4.17 18.57 3.40
N ASN A 87 5.16 19.34 2.95
CA ASN A 87 5.34 19.65 1.55
C ASN A 87 6.18 18.56 0.89
N ALA A 88 5.52 17.64 0.20
CA ALA A 88 6.16 16.57 -0.52
C ALA A 88 6.53 16.95 -1.96
N GLN A 89 6.40 18.22 -2.39
CA GLN A 89 6.73 18.61 -3.76
C GLN A 89 8.17 18.22 -4.15
N GLY A 90 8.34 17.84 -5.41
CA GLY A 90 9.62 17.39 -5.96
C GLY A 90 9.84 15.87 -5.84
N GLY A 91 8.95 15.14 -5.16
CA GLY A 91 8.91 13.68 -5.29
C GLY A 91 8.31 13.27 -6.63
N GLU A 92 8.87 12.20 -7.18
CA GLU A 92 8.53 11.70 -8.49
C GLU A 92 8.80 10.19 -8.61
N GLY A 93 8.15 9.54 -9.56
CA GLY A 93 8.37 8.14 -9.87
C GLY A 93 7.86 7.80 -11.27
N SER A 94 8.43 6.74 -11.84
CA SER A 94 8.00 6.19 -13.13
C SER A 94 7.65 4.72 -12.97
N GLY A 95 6.68 4.25 -13.74
CA GLY A 95 6.20 2.88 -13.65
C GLY A 95 5.54 2.42 -14.94
N ILE A 96 5.01 1.20 -14.88
CA ILE A 96 4.29 0.58 -15.98
C ILE A 96 2.86 0.28 -15.51
N GLY A 97 1.89 0.66 -16.34
CA GLY A 97 0.49 0.31 -16.21
C GLY A 97 0.14 -0.83 -17.17
N LYS A 98 -0.64 -1.81 -16.72
CA LYS A 98 -1.22 -2.85 -17.59
C LYS A 98 -2.70 -2.97 -17.30
N GLU A 99 -3.50 -2.77 -18.34
CA GLU A 99 -4.93 -2.99 -18.28
C GLU A 99 -5.21 -4.46 -17.92
N MET A 100 -6.06 -4.68 -16.92
CA MET A 100 -6.51 -6.02 -16.55
C MET A 100 -7.66 -6.42 -17.47
N VAL A 101 -7.51 -7.55 -18.14
CA VAL A 101 -8.52 -8.08 -19.09
C VAL A 101 -9.33 -9.17 -18.41
N GLY A 102 -10.66 -9.06 -18.49
CA GLY A 102 -11.60 -10.03 -17.94
C GLY A 102 -12.87 -9.36 -17.42
N VAL A 103 -13.97 -10.11 -17.35
CA VAL A 103 -15.30 -9.58 -16.97
C VAL A 103 -15.31 -9.02 -15.54
N ASP A 104 -14.42 -9.52 -14.67
CA ASP A 104 -14.35 -9.15 -13.26
C ASP A 104 -13.54 -7.88 -12.98
N PHE A 105 -12.78 -7.37 -13.97
CA PHE A 105 -11.78 -6.32 -13.74
C PHE A 105 -12.24 -4.91 -14.13
N ASN A 106 -13.45 -4.73 -14.66
CA ASN A 106 -14.18 -3.44 -14.74
C ASN A 106 -13.35 -2.13 -14.93
N GLY A 107 -12.37 -2.12 -15.86
CA GLY A 107 -11.52 -0.94 -16.12
C GLY A 107 -10.35 -0.73 -15.15
N GLU A 108 -9.96 -1.77 -14.41
CA GLU A 108 -8.80 -1.79 -13.52
C GLU A 108 -7.50 -1.90 -14.31
N THR A 109 -6.55 -1.04 -13.96
CA THR A 109 -5.19 -1.03 -14.47
C THR A 109 -4.26 -1.35 -13.31
N SER A 110 -3.50 -2.43 -13.44
CA SER A 110 -2.38 -2.70 -12.53
C SER A 110 -1.28 -1.67 -12.79
N VAL A 111 -0.69 -1.12 -11.74
CA VAL A 111 0.45 -0.21 -11.84
C VAL A 111 1.59 -0.71 -10.95
N ASP A 112 2.81 -0.66 -11.49
CA ASP A 112 4.04 -1.02 -10.77
C ASP A 112 5.09 0.06 -11.00
N PHE A 113 5.43 0.81 -9.94
CA PHE A 113 6.42 1.87 -10.01
C PHE A 113 7.82 1.32 -9.76
N ASP A 114 8.78 1.75 -10.58
CA ASP A 114 10.18 1.40 -10.39
C ASP A 114 10.73 2.15 -9.18
N VAL A 115 10.87 1.42 -8.07
CA VAL A 115 11.39 1.92 -6.79
C VAL A 115 12.80 2.49 -6.90
N LYS A 116 13.58 2.16 -7.94
CA LYS A 116 14.90 2.77 -8.18
C LYS A 116 14.80 4.21 -8.65
N THR A 117 13.69 4.57 -9.29
CA THR A 117 13.42 5.92 -9.80
C THR A 117 12.43 6.69 -8.91
N LEU A 118 11.78 5.99 -7.97
CA LEU A 118 10.82 6.59 -7.05
C LEU A 118 11.56 7.37 -5.96
N TYR A 119 11.37 8.67 -5.94
CA TYR A 119 11.85 9.58 -4.92
C TYR A 119 10.68 10.20 -4.17
N ILE A 120 10.74 10.13 -2.83
CA ILE A 120 9.83 10.84 -1.93
C ILE A 120 10.70 11.75 -1.07
N PRO A 121 10.42 13.07 -0.97
CA PRO A 121 11.25 13.96 -0.19
C PRO A 121 11.35 13.52 1.27
N SER A 122 12.49 13.83 1.90
CA SER A 122 12.64 13.61 3.35
C SER A 122 11.83 14.63 4.13
N LEU A 123 11.36 14.26 5.32
CA LEU A 123 10.85 15.22 6.30
C LEU A 123 12.04 15.93 6.93
N SER A 124 12.00 17.26 6.90
CA SER A 124 13.08 18.12 7.37
C SER A 124 12.54 19.50 7.73
N THR A 125 13.39 20.38 8.25
CA THR A 125 13.04 21.80 8.48
C THR A 125 12.48 22.49 7.24
N ALA A 126 12.92 22.10 6.03
CA ALA A 126 12.47 22.72 4.77
C ALA A 126 11.12 22.21 4.28
N THR A 127 10.77 20.97 4.60
CA THR A 127 9.63 20.25 4.01
C THR A 127 8.50 20.02 4.99
N THR A 128 8.72 20.17 6.30
CA THR A 128 7.74 19.74 7.31
C THR A 128 7.54 20.78 8.39
N LYS A 129 6.28 20.98 8.78
CA LYS A 129 5.89 21.78 9.94
C LYS A 129 5.16 20.94 10.98
N PHE A 130 5.48 21.16 12.24
CA PHE A 130 4.79 20.60 13.39
C PHE A 130 4.20 21.76 14.19
N LEU A 131 2.86 21.78 14.35
CA LEU A 131 2.13 22.89 14.97
C LEU A 131 2.45 24.26 14.33
N GLY A 132 2.57 24.29 13.01
CA GLY A 132 2.87 25.50 12.23
C GLY A 132 4.35 25.95 12.24
N LEU A 133 5.20 25.33 13.06
CA LEU A 133 6.63 25.61 13.12
C LEU A 133 7.42 24.60 12.29
N PRO A 134 8.50 25.00 11.61
CA PRO A 134 9.34 24.05 10.89
C PRO A 134 9.93 23.03 11.86
N LEU A 135 10.20 21.81 11.38
CA LEU A 135 10.88 20.80 12.19
C LEU A 135 12.20 21.33 12.77
N PRO A 136 12.56 20.94 14.01
CA PRO A 136 13.82 21.36 14.62
C PRO A 136 15.01 21.16 13.68
N PRO A 137 15.98 22.09 13.66
CA PRO A 137 17.17 21.95 12.84
C PRO A 137 17.85 20.59 13.05
N PHE A 138 18.44 20.08 11.97
CA PHE A 138 19.17 18.79 11.91
C PHE A 138 18.31 17.53 12.06
N LEU A 139 17.05 17.64 12.47
CA LEU A 139 16.12 16.51 12.44
C LEU A 139 15.77 16.20 10.98
N LYS A 140 16.01 14.96 10.56
CA LYS A 140 15.67 14.47 9.23
C LYS A 140 15.08 13.07 9.32
N ILE A 141 13.99 12.86 8.59
CA ILE A 141 13.41 11.53 8.35
C ILE A 141 13.48 11.25 6.86
N GLU A 142 14.37 10.37 6.45
CA GLU A 142 14.51 9.97 5.06
C GLU A 142 13.58 8.80 4.73
N ILE A 143 12.83 8.91 3.62
CA ILE A 143 11.88 7.91 3.18
C ILE A 143 12.50 7.15 2.01
N VAL A 144 12.73 5.86 2.20
CA VAL A 144 13.30 4.97 1.16
C VAL A 144 12.26 3.93 0.78
N PRO A 145 11.56 4.07 -0.36
CA PRO A 145 10.57 3.11 -0.82
C PRO A 145 11.16 1.73 -1.13
N GLU A 146 10.42 0.68 -0.77
CA GLU A 146 10.70 -0.72 -1.13
C GLU A 146 9.61 -1.30 -2.04
N ILE A 147 8.36 -0.84 -1.89
CA ILE A 147 7.22 -1.26 -2.71
C ILE A 147 6.35 -0.03 -2.97
N PHE A 148 5.98 0.18 -4.23
CA PHE A 148 4.94 1.13 -4.61
C PHE A 148 4.22 0.62 -5.86
N ARG A 149 3.10 -0.07 -5.67
CA ARG A 149 2.35 -0.72 -6.75
C ARG A 149 0.92 -1.01 -6.34
N GLY A 150 0.03 -1.21 -7.28
CA GLY A 150 -1.35 -1.55 -6.96
C GLY A 150 -2.28 -1.46 -8.15
N ILE A 151 -3.50 -1.00 -7.90
CA ILE A 151 -4.58 -0.98 -8.88
C ILE A 151 -5.18 0.42 -8.97
N ILE A 152 -5.44 0.86 -10.19
CA ILE A 152 -6.15 2.11 -10.47
C ILE A 152 -7.30 1.78 -11.41
N ASN A 153 -8.52 2.11 -10.99
CA ASN A 153 -9.69 2.03 -11.85
C ASN A 153 -9.82 3.37 -12.58
N LEU A 154 -9.53 3.39 -13.88
CA LEU A 154 -9.44 4.63 -14.67
C LEU A 154 -10.81 5.28 -14.92
N GLU A 155 -11.90 4.51 -14.87
CA GLU A 155 -13.26 5.02 -15.04
C GLU A 155 -13.76 5.73 -13.78
N SER A 156 -13.61 5.09 -12.62
CA SER A 156 -14.08 5.64 -11.35
C SER A 156 -13.08 6.58 -10.67
N GLY A 157 -11.81 6.56 -11.09
CA GLY A 157 -10.70 7.25 -10.46
C GLY A 157 -10.22 6.63 -9.14
N LYS A 158 -10.74 5.46 -8.75
CA LYS A 158 -10.32 4.79 -7.51
C LYS A 158 -8.85 4.34 -7.62
N VAL A 159 -8.05 4.64 -6.61
CA VAL A 159 -6.62 4.30 -6.54
C VAL A 159 -6.37 3.53 -5.25
N ASP A 160 -5.73 2.36 -5.36
CA ASP A 160 -5.30 1.53 -4.24
C ASP A 160 -3.84 1.09 -4.48
N LEU A 161 -2.89 1.71 -3.77
CA LEU A 161 -1.46 1.44 -3.91
C LEU A 161 -0.88 0.86 -2.62
N LYS A 162 -0.34 -0.35 -2.70
CA LYS A 162 0.51 -0.90 -1.65
C LYS A 162 1.79 -0.09 -1.59
N PHE A 163 2.05 0.49 -0.42
CA PHE A 163 3.26 1.23 -0.13
C PHE A 163 4.03 0.56 1.01
N LYS A 164 5.32 0.35 0.79
CA LYS A 164 6.26 -0.08 1.83
C LYS A 164 7.51 0.76 1.74
N ALA A 165 7.97 1.30 2.86
CA ALA A 165 9.19 2.09 2.89
C ALA A 165 9.88 2.03 4.26
N ARG A 166 11.19 2.29 4.23
CA ARG A 166 12.00 2.54 5.42
C ARG A 166 12.01 4.03 5.72
N PHE A 167 11.71 4.38 6.96
CA PHE A 167 11.78 5.74 7.49
C PHE A 167 12.99 5.85 8.40
N TRP A 168 14.05 6.49 7.91
CA TRP A 168 15.32 6.65 8.62
C TRP A 168 15.32 7.95 9.42
N PHE A 169 15.18 7.84 10.73
CA PHE A 169 15.24 8.98 11.64
C PHE A 169 16.69 9.32 12.01
N SER A 170 17.04 10.60 11.94
CA SER A 170 18.34 11.12 12.37
C SER A 170 18.25 12.53 12.93
N VAL A 171 19.18 12.86 13.82
CA VAL A 171 19.40 14.22 14.33
C VAL A 171 20.87 14.55 14.11
N GLY A 172 21.16 15.35 13.08
CA GLY A 172 22.52 15.74 12.72
C GLY A 172 23.48 14.55 12.63
N SER A 173 24.69 14.72 13.17
CA SER A 173 25.67 13.64 13.31
C SER A 173 25.60 12.92 14.66
N ILE A 174 24.73 13.36 15.57
CA ILE A 174 24.71 12.91 16.97
C ILE A 174 23.86 11.67 17.19
N TYR A 175 22.85 11.45 16.34
CA TYR A 175 21.91 10.35 16.52
C TYR A 175 21.34 9.84 15.20
N LYS A 176 21.27 8.52 15.07
CA LYS A 176 20.64 7.79 13.97
C LYS A 176 19.97 6.55 14.53
N ALA A 177 18.67 6.42 14.31
CA ALA A 177 17.91 5.24 14.72
C ALA A 177 17.93 4.17 13.60
N PRO A 178 17.73 2.89 13.93
CA PRO A 178 17.28 1.90 12.96
C PRO A 178 16.01 2.37 12.21
N PRO A 179 15.77 1.90 10.98
CA PRO A 179 14.65 2.38 10.19
C PRO A 179 13.33 1.87 10.75
N LEU A 180 12.33 2.75 10.80
CA LEU A 180 10.95 2.35 11.01
C LEU A 180 10.41 1.78 9.70
N MET A 181 9.94 0.54 9.73
CA MET A 181 9.29 -0.08 8.58
C MET A 181 7.81 0.31 8.57
N VAL A 182 7.36 0.94 7.49
CA VAL A 182 5.96 1.31 7.29
C VAL A 182 5.44 0.56 6.08
N GLU A 183 4.39 -0.23 6.27
CA GLU A 183 3.67 -0.93 5.22
C GLU A 183 2.18 -0.59 5.32
N THR A 184 1.61 0.01 4.27
CA THR A 184 0.21 0.45 4.25
C THR A 184 -0.40 0.33 2.85
N LEU A 185 -1.72 0.39 2.79
CA LEU A 185 -2.46 0.66 1.56
C LEU A 185 -2.76 2.16 1.48
N LEU A 186 -2.15 2.84 0.52
CA LEU A 186 -2.49 4.21 0.16
C LEU A 186 -3.68 4.17 -0.79
N THR A 187 -4.85 4.59 -0.30
CA THR A 187 -6.12 4.54 -1.04
C THR A 187 -6.69 5.93 -1.30
N SER A 188 -7.39 6.12 -2.41
CA SER A 188 -8.21 7.31 -2.66
C SER A 188 -9.53 7.31 -1.89
N GLU A 189 -9.87 6.22 -1.22
CA GLU A 189 -11.07 6.08 -0.40
C GLU A 189 -10.77 6.39 1.07
N GLU A 190 -11.61 5.90 1.98
CA GLU A 190 -11.37 6.01 3.40
C GLU A 190 -10.36 4.96 3.90
N SER A 191 -9.44 5.39 4.77
CA SER A 191 -8.54 4.51 5.52
C SER A 191 -8.73 4.75 7.02
N LYS A 192 -8.97 3.68 7.79
CA LYS A 192 -9.33 3.73 9.21
C LYS A 192 -8.47 2.76 10.01
N GLY A 193 -7.81 3.27 11.03
CA GLY A 193 -7.29 2.51 12.16
C GLY A 193 -8.19 2.66 13.39
N THR A 194 -7.62 2.32 14.54
CA THR A 194 -8.22 2.39 15.87
C THR A 194 -8.33 3.82 16.36
N VAL A 195 -7.29 4.64 16.13
CA VAL A 195 -7.18 6.01 16.63
C VAL A 195 -7.10 7.01 15.48
N ARG A 196 -6.47 6.62 14.37
CA ARG A 196 -6.24 7.51 13.22
C ARG A 196 -7.11 7.10 12.02
N SER A 197 -7.55 8.09 11.25
CA SER A 197 -8.25 7.86 9.99
C SER A 197 -8.01 9.00 9.01
N GLY A 198 -8.27 8.73 7.74
CA GLY A 198 -8.23 9.73 6.68
C GLY A 198 -9.18 9.35 5.55
N THR A 199 -9.55 10.36 4.75
CA THR A 199 -10.34 10.16 3.55
C THR A 199 -9.60 10.74 2.36
N GLY A 200 -9.36 9.91 1.36
CA GLY A 200 -8.74 10.28 0.09
C GLY A 200 -9.69 11.04 -0.84
N ASN A 201 -9.15 11.40 -2.01
CA ASN A 201 -9.91 11.89 -3.15
C ASN A 201 -9.47 11.07 -4.36
N ARG A 202 -10.45 10.56 -5.12
CA ARG A 202 -10.23 9.83 -6.37
C ARG A 202 -9.45 10.66 -7.39
N LEU A 203 -8.78 9.94 -8.28
CA LEU A 203 -8.05 10.48 -9.41
C LEU A 203 -9.01 11.31 -10.29
N ASP A 204 -8.69 12.58 -10.49
CA ASP A 204 -9.44 13.47 -11.38
C ASP A 204 -8.92 13.42 -12.82
N GLU A 205 -9.59 14.13 -13.72
CA GLU A 205 -9.25 14.22 -15.15
C GLU A 205 -7.86 14.84 -15.42
N HIS A 206 -7.31 15.58 -14.45
CA HIS A 206 -5.96 16.14 -14.50
C HIS A 206 -4.92 15.20 -13.87
N GLY A 207 -5.34 14.00 -13.48
CA GLY A 207 -4.50 13.01 -12.82
C GLY A 207 -4.21 13.34 -11.36
N ARG A 208 -4.88 14.31 -10.73
CA ARG A 208 -4.65 14.63 -9.30
C ARG A 208 -5.46 13.70 -8.41
N CYS A 209 -4.87 13.26 -7.31
CA CYS A 209 -5.56 12.49 -6.28
C CYS A 209 -5.03 12.85 -4.89
N LYS A 210 -5.78 12.43 -3.87
CA LYS A 210 -5.31 12.43 -2.47
C LYS A 210 -5.39 11.00 -1.99
N LEU A 211 -4.25 10.43 -1.65
CA LEU A 211 -4.15 9.08 -1.12
C LEU A 211 -3.99 9.12 0.39
N VAL A 212 -4.68 8.25 1.09
CA VAL A 212 -4.61 8.12 2.55
C VAL A 212 -4.28 6.69 2.93
N GLY A 213 -3.49 6.53 3.98
CA GLY A 213 -3.15 5.20 4.51
C GLY A 213 -2.89 5.27 6.00
N VAL A 214 -3.44 4.29 6.73
CA VAL A 214 -3.14 4.04 8.13
C VAL A 214 -2.34 2.75 8.23
N ALA A 215 -1.33 2.72 9.09
CA ALA A 215 -0.55 1.52 9.37
C ALA A 215 -0.11 1.48 10.82
N THR A 216 0.20 0.29 11.32
CA THR A 216 0.90 0.12 12.60
C THR A 216 2.40 0.07 12.34
N VAL A 217 3.15 0.88 13.08
CA VAL A 217 4.61 0.86 13.09
C VAL A 217 5.05 0.05 14.30
N GLU A 218 5.80 -1.01 14.06
CA GLU A 218 6.31 -1.89 15.10
C GLU A 218 7.49 -1.27 15.88
N GLN A 219 7.78 -1.83 17.05
CA GLN A 219 8.99 -1.49 17.79
C GLN A 219 10.25 -1.86 17.02
N ILE A 220 11.30 -1.08 17.23
CA ILE A 220 12.64 -1.33 16.69
C ILE A 220 13.64 -1.56 17.83
N ASP A 221 14.86 -1.98 17.50
CA ASP A 221 15.96 -2.11 18.46
C ASP A 221 16.55 -0.74 18.84
N ASP A 222 15.68 0.13 19.37
CA ASP A 222 16.01 1.47 19.86
C ASP A 222 14.99 1.93 20.91
N PHE A 223 15.39 1.86 22.18
CA PHE A 223 14.52 2.22 23.30
C PHE A 223 14.12 3.71 23.30
N LEU A 224 15.01 4.61 22.86
CA LEU A 224 14.72 6.03 22.79
C LEU A 224 13.63 6.27 21.76
N MET A 225 13.74 5.68 20.56
CA MET A 225 12.71 5.84 19.55
C MET A 225 11.38 5.21 19.94
N ASN A 226 11.41 3.99 20.49
CA ASN A 226 10.19 3.31 20.92
C ASN A 226 9.45 4.14 21.98
N SER A 227 10.18 4.76 22.91
CA SER A 227 9.59 5.63 23.92
C SER A 227 9.12 6.97 23.35
N PHE A 228 9.91 7.58 22.46
CA PHE A 228 9.59 8.87 21.85
C PHE A 228 8.33 8.80 20.99
N LEU A 229 8.23 7.78 20.14
CA LEU A 229 7.08 7.58 19.25
C LEU A 229 5.99 6.68 19.86
N ASP A 230 6.17 6.21 21.09
CA ASP A 230 5.24 5.32 21.79
C ASP A 230 4.91 4.06 20.96
N LEU A 231 5.95 3.40 20.44
CA LEU A 231 5.81 2.22 19.57
C LEU A 231 5.50 0.94 20.37
N PRO A 232 4.71 0.01 19.82
CA PRO A 232 4.10 0.05 18.49
C PRO A 232 2.91 1.02 18.46
N ASN A 233 2.72 1.73 17.37
CA ASN A 233 1.62 2.69 17.26
C ASN A 233 1.15 2.92 15.82
N GLU A 234 -0.04 3.50 15.70
CA GLU A 234 -0.61 3.86 14.41
C GLU A 234 0.07 5.09 13.83
N CYS A 235 0.32 5.05 12.53
CA CYS A 235 0.70 6.19 11.72
C CYS A 235 -0.35 6.45 10.63
N LEU A 236 -0.45 7.72 10.23
CA LEU A 236 -1.32 8.20 9.17
C LEU A 236 -0.47 8.87 8.10
N ALA A 237 -0.73 8.55 6.85
CA ALA A 237 -0.23 9.27 5.70
C ALA A 237 -1.40 9.88 4.93
N ILE A 238 -1.28 11.16 4.58
CA ILE A 238 -2.14 11.85 3.62
C ILE A 238 -1.20 12.42 2.55
N LEU A 239 -1.34 11.92 1.33
CA LEU A 239 -0.45 12.19 0.21
C LEU A 239 -1.25 12.76 -0.96
N ASN A 240 -1.08 14.05 -1.23
CA ASN A 240 -1.57 14.63 -2.47
C ASN A 240 -0.56 14.33 -3.58
N ALA A 241 -1.05 13.87 -4.71
CA ALA A 241 -0.21 13.45 -5.82
C ALA A 241 -0.86 13.69 -7.17
N THR A 242 -0.06 13.56 -8.22
CA THR A 242 -0.51 13.37 -9.58
C THR A 242 -0.08 12.01 -10.09
N ILE A 243 -0.97 11.31 -10.78
CA ILE A 243 -0.72 10.07 -11.50
C ILE A 243 -1.19 10.28 -12.93
N THR A 244 -0.29 10.15 -13.89
CA THR A 244 -0.60 10.35 -15.31
C THR A 244 -0.18 9.13 -16.10
N PHE A 245 -0.97 8.82 -17.13
CA PHE A 245 -0.80 7.67 -18.00
C PHE A 245 -0.51 8.19 -19.42
N SER A 246 0.49 7.62 -20.07
CA SER A 246 0.74 7.81 -21.50
C SER A 246 0.88 6.47 -22.17
N LYS A 247 0.28 6.33 -23.36
CA LYS A 247 0.52 5.16 -24.21
C LYS A 247 1.94 5.27 -24.78
N ASP A 248 2.65 4.15 -24.75
CA ASP A 248 3.94 4.01 -25.44
C ASP A 248 3.76 4.00 -26.96
#